data_AF-A0A7S1C5N3-F1
#
_entry.id   AF-A0A7S1C5N3-F1
#
_cell.length_a   1.000
_cell.length_b   1.000
_cell.length_c   1.000
_cell.angle_alpha   90.00
_cell.angle_beta   90.00
_cell.angle_gamma   90.00
#
_symmetry.space_group_name_H-M   'P 1'
#
loop_
_entity.id
_entity.type
_entity.pdbx_description
1 polymer ?
#
loop_
_entity_poly.entity_id
_entity_poly.type
_entity_poly.pdbx_seq_one_letter_code
_entity_poly.pdbx_strand_id
1 'polypeptide(L)'
;ASASAGGASGGASGGAGGRSSDASSDEGDKGGKELHDAVVSGGASAVASYGLRCFVSHATVEDEGAVLGVGVNVTKTGSDGSIQGADLVLDVLSLDAFVTHRVRSGAWNERFDNFLPLVLSPEHAERAAPCIVAALTDLDRGSTDCLTRAAHRLASSRGVDGVRSGAGAASAADVDVNMVLRVLPALMNAMVVGLVDFGAGGSAGVSRRASERALRGYCSLHHILLWLARANPELRREASRIVSDFRDHPASRTKRVTPNLGTLLVLMTIADVEWPTVAVAFMREVFDRNVMWLLRKRPDLDVDTAAGGPDVDLDRLRASFECCATSARVVMFQTTFLALVGRPAGASPADVLARYDASLGQPSAEQAAALHAACKEIEAVDSYGGYFPRCGLRAPTPAQVTRMLREAVVNSAAKGYHRRGGRDGRGGGGGGRGGG
;
A
#
# COMPACT_ATOMS: atom_id res chain seq x y z
N ALA A 1 -13.61 -42.01 48.60
CA ALA A 1 -14.71 -42.94 48.27
C ALA A 1 -15.14 -42.61 46.85
N SER A 2 -14.63 -43.36 45.86
CA SER A 2 -15.37 -44.44 45.17
C SER A 2 -16.34 -43.86 44.12
N ALA A 3 -16.43 -44.31 42.88
CA ALA A 3 -15.75 -45.35 42.14
C ALA A 3 -16.13 -45.13 40.65
N SER A 4 -15.21 -45.43 39.74
CA SER A 4 -15.31 -46.51 38.76
C SER A 4 -16.26 -46.28 37.58
N ALA A 5 -15.63 -45.98 36.45
CA ALA A 5 -16.12 -46.35 35.12
C ALA A 5 -15.99 -47.87 34.92
N GLY A 6 -16.99 -48.43 34.24
CA GLY A 6 -17.05 -49.76 33.62
C GLY A 6 -18.33 -49.74 32.77
N GLY A 7 -18.46 -50.35 31.61
CA GLY A 7 -17.68 -51.30 30.85
C GLY A 7 -18.62 -51.83 29.75
N ALA A 8 -18.08 -52.05 28.56
CA ALA A 8 -18.58 -52.75 27.37
C ALA A 8 -19.96 -53.45 27.36
N SER A 9 -20.66 -53.42 26.21
CA SER A 9 -20.75 -54.57 25.26
C SER A 9 -21.98 -54.54 24.32
N GLY A 10 -21.79 -55.09 23.10
CA GLY A 10 -22.82 -55.65 22.20
C GLY A 10 -23.64 -54.65 21.37
N GLY A 11 -23.95 -54.84 20.08
CA GLY A 11 -23.80 -55.96 19.15
C GLY A 11 -24.85 -55.84 18.04
N ALA A 12 -24.43 -56.08 16.79
CA ALA A 12 -25.19 -56.59 15.63
C ALA A 12 -26.27 -55.76 14.88
N SER A 13 -25.97 -55.60 13.58
CA SER A 13 -26.82 -55.90 12.40
C SER A 13 -27.92 -54.92 11.92
N GLY A 14 -27.94 -54.71 10.60
CA GLY A 14 -29.10 -54.18 9.85
C GLY A 14 -28.68 -53.35 8.62
N GLY A 15 -28.99 -53.83 7.42
CA GLY A 15 -28.49 -53.31 6.15
C GLY A 15 -29.35 -52.26 5.42
N ALA A 16 -29.27 -52.32 4.08
CA ALA A 16 -29.74 -51.39 3.03
C ALA A 16 -28.76 -50.22 2.77
N GLY A 17 -28.34 -49.87 1.55
CA GLY A 17 -28.89 -50.05 0.21
C GLY A 17 -29.10 -48.67 -0.43
N GLY A 18 -28.32 -48.31 -1.46
CA GLY A 18 -28.49 -47.08 -2.26
C GLY A 18 -27.14 -46.44 -2.63
N ARG A 19 -26.60 -46.67 -3.84
CA ARG A 19 -26.79 -45.92 -5.10
C ARG A 19 -26.23 -44.47 -5.10
N SER A 20 -25.13 -44.33 -5.84
CA SER A 20 -24.75 -43.27 -6.80
C SER A 20 -24.68 -41.81 -6.34
N SER A 21 -23.46 -41.25 -6.33
CA SER A 21 -23.08 -40.05 -7.10
C SER A 21 -21.60 -39.69 -6.84
N ASP A 22 -20.68 -40.22 -7.64
CA ASP A 22 -19.31 -39.70 -7.77
C ASP A 22 -19.16 -39.09 -9.16
N ALA A 23 -19.23 -37.75 -9.22
CA ALA A 23 -18.75 -36.96 -10.35
C ALA A 23 -18.71 -35.48 -9.93
N SER A 24 -17.59 -35.04 -9.33
CA SER A 24 -17.12 -33.64 -9.40
C SER A 24 -15.88 -33.41 -8.53
N SER A 25 -14.69 -33.65 -9.08
CA SER A 25 -13.43 -33.10 -8.55
C SER A 25 -12.31 -33.28 -9.58
N ASP A 26 -12.31 -32.50 -10.66
CA ASP A 26 -11.19 -32.52 -11.63
C ASP A 26 -10.91 -31.17 -12.34
N GLU A 27 -11.22 -30.04 -11.69
CA GLU A 27 -10.86 -28.70 -12.21
C GLU A 27 -9.86 -27.92 -11.32
N GLY A 28 -9.43 -28.49 -10.18
CA GLY A 28 -8.50 -27.83 -9.27
C GLY A 28 -7.00 -28.05 -9.54
N ASP A 29 -6.64 -29.04 -10.37
CA ASP A 29 -5.24 -29.53 -10.49
C ASP A 29 -4.53 -29.10 -11.78
N LYS A 30 -5.26 -28.64 -12.80
CA LYS A 30 -4.67 -28.23 -14.10
C LYS A 30 -3.79 -26.99 -13.99
N GLY A 31 -4.14 -26.04 -13.11
CA GLY A 31 -3.35 -24.82 -12.91
C GLY A 31 -2.02 -25.04 -12.19
N GLY A 32 -1.89 -26.10 -11.39
CA GLY A 32 -0.64 -26.43 -10.69
C GLY A 32 0.40 -27.08 -11.60
N LYS A 33 -0.07 -27.91 -12.55
CA LYS A 33 0.78 -28.63 -13.50
C LYS A 33 1.37 -27.72 -14.58
N GLU A 34 0.58 -26.78 -15.11
CA GLU A 34 1.06 -25.79 -16.09
C GLU A 34 2.11 -24.84 -15.49
N LEU A 35 1.97 -24.47 -14.19
CA LEU A 35 2.94 -23.64 -13.48
C LEU A 35 4.28 -24.36 -13.29
N HIS A 36 4.23 -25.67 -12.99
CA HIS A 36 5.42 -26.52 -12.89
C HIS A 36 6.14 -26.63 -14.24
N ASP A 37 5.40 -26.83 -15.33
CA ASP A 37 5.97 -26.99 -16.67
C ASP A 37 6.55 -25.67 -17.24
N ALA A 38 5.97 -24.51 -16.90
CA ALA A 38 6.51 -23.19 -17.23
C ALA A 38 7.83 -22.87 -16.49
N VAL A 39 7.97 -23.34 -15.24
CA VAL A 39 9.21 -23.20 -14.44
C VAL A 39 10.33 -24.10 -14.96
N VAL A 40 9.99 -25.25 -15.54
CA VAL A 40 10.97 -26.23 -16.07
C VAL A 40 11.45 -25.87 -17.48
N SER A 41 10.68 -25.11 -18.26
CA SER A 41 10.96 -24.85 -19.69
C SER A 41 11.29 -23.40 -20.06
N GLY A 42 10.99 -22.42 -19.21
CA GLY A 42 11.19 -20.99 -19.50
C GLY A 42 12.00 -20.27 -18.43
N GLY A 43 12.97 -19.44 -18.85
CA GLY A 43 13.68 -18.55 -17.93
C GLY A 43 12.72 -17.61 -17.18
N ALA A 44 13.22 -16.88 -16.17
CA ALA A 44 12.43 -16.04 -15.25
C ALA A 44 11.39 -15.10 -15.93
N SER A 45 11.60 -14.74 -17.20
CA SER A 45 10.66 -13.96 -18.04
C SER A 45 9.36 -14.72 -18.40
N ALA A 46 9.44 -16.03 -18.67
CA ALA A 46 8.27 -16.86 -19.03
C ALA A 46 7.34 -17.14 -17.84
N VAL A 47 7.93 -17.32 -16.65
CA VAL A 47 7.18 -17.50 -15.38
C VAL A 47 6.49 -16.20 -14.94
N ALA A 48 7.09 -15.04 -15.23
CA ALA A 48 6.44 -13.75 -15.00
C ALA A 48 5.24 -13.53 -15.94
N SER A 49 5.33 -13.99 -17.19
CA SER A 49 4.28 -13.85 -18.21
C SER A 49 3.00 -14.66 -17.89
N TYR A 50 3.12 -15.86 -17.33
CA TYR A 50 1.96 -16.72 -17.02
C TYR A 50 1.00 -16.13 -15.99
N GLY A 51 1.49 -15.27 -15.10
CA GLY A 51 0.70 -14.58 -14.07
C GLY A 51 0.05 -13.27 -14.53
N LEU A 52 0.33 -12.81 -15.76
CA LEU A 52 -0.10 -11.51 -16.29
C LEU A 52 -1.15 -11.63 -17.41
N ARG A 53 -1.95 -12.70 -17.37
CA ARG A 53 -3.11 -12.90 -18.26
C ARG A 53 -4.39 -12.48 -17.56
N CYS A 54 -5.33 -11.90 -18.31
CA CYS A 54 -6.67 -11.64 -17.81
C CYS A 54 -7.30 -12.97 -17.35
N PHE A 55 -7.77 -13.05 -16.11
CA PHE A 55 -8.35 -14.29 -15.59
C PHE A 55 -9.71 -14.65 -16.23
N VAL A 56 -10.33 -13.71 -16.97
CA VAL A 56 -11.62 -13.90 -17.64
C VAL A 56 -11.43 -14.14 -19.14
N SER A 57 -10.78 -13.21 -19.85
CA SER A 57 -10.64 -13.28 -21.31
C SER A 57 -9.37 -13.98 -21.76
N HIS A 58 -8.48 -14.35 -20.82
CA HIS A 58 -7.13 -14.85 -21.09
C HIS A 58 -6.21 -13.90 -21.87
N ALA A 59 -6.65 -12.65 -22.08
CA ALA A 59 -5.88 -11.66 -22.81
C ALA A 59 -4.55 -11.35 -22.11
N THR A 60 -3.49 -11.21 -22.89
CA THR A 60 -2.12 -10.99 -22.43
C THR A 60 -1.65 -9.56 -22.72
N VAL A 61 -0.47 -9.20 -22.22
CA VAL A 61 0.15 -7.89 -22.50
C VAL A 61 0.49 -7.71 -24.00
N GLU A 62 0.72 -8.83 -24.70
CA GLU A 62 1.11 -8.89 -26.12
C GLU A 62 -0.08 -8.71 -27.05
N ASP A 63 -1.30 -9.01 -26.59
CA ASP A 63 -2.49 -8.90 -27.41
C ASP A 63 -2.76 -7.46 -27.83
N GLU A 64 -2.95 -7.28 -29.13
CA GLU A 64 -3.17 -5.97 -29.72
C GLU A 64 -4.41 -5.33 -29.11
N GLY A 65 -4.23 -4.14 -28.52
CA GLY A 65 -5.34 -3.46 -27.88
C GLY A 65 -5.68 -3.94 -26.46
N ALA A 66 -5.06 -4.97 -25.92
CA ALA A 66 -5.34 -5.36 -24.55
C ALA A 66 -4.83 -4.29 -23.57
N VAL A 67 -5.74 -3.71 -22.78
CA VAL A 67 -5.41 -2.90 -21.60
C VAL A 67 -5.67 -3.77 -20.38
N LEU A 68 -4.63 -4.00 -19.59
CA LEU A 68 -4.66 -4.89 -18.43
C LEU A 68 -4.51 -4.06 -17.15
N GLY A 69 -5.20 -4.49 -16.11
CA GLY A 69 -5.31 -3.77 -14.86
C GLY A 69 -5.73 -4.69 -13.72
N VAL A 70 -6.09 -4.06 -12.61
CA VAL A 70 -6.58 -4.73 -11.40
C VAL A 70 -7.82 -4.04 -10.88
N GLY A 71 -8.63 -4.79 -10.14
CA GLY A 71 -9.74 -4.21 -9.39
C GLY A 71 -9.22 -3.36 -8.22
N VAL A 72 -9.87 -2.24 -7.92
CA VAL A 72 -9.52 -1.41 -6.76
C VAL A 72 -10.76 -0.85 -6.07
N ASN A 73 -10.75 -0.93 -4.74
CA ASN A 73 -11.67 -0.24 -3.86
C ASN A 73 -10.93 0.84 -3.11
N VAL A 74 -11.58 1.99 -2.94
CA VAL A 74 -11.08 3.08 -2.10
C VAL A 74 -12.15 3.48 -1.11
N THR A 75 -11.75 3.67 0.14
CA THR A 75 -12.60 4.29 1.14
C THR A 75 -12.12 5.71 1.36
N LYS A 76 -13.05 6.67 1.25
CA LYS A 76 -12.80 8.08 1.52
C LYS A 76 -13.56 8.46 2.78
N THR A 77 -12.92 9.15 3.71
CA THR A 77 -13.62 9.72 4.87
C THR A 77 -13.18 11.17 5.08
N GLY A 78 -14.08 11.98 5.64
CA GLY A 78 -13.87 13.42 5.81
C GLY A 78 -14.43 14.26 4.66
N SER A 79 -14.57 15.56 4.91
CA SER A 79 -15.09 16.53 3.95
C SER A 79 -14.10 16.86 2.81
N ASP A 80 -12.84 16.42 2.92
CA ASP A 80 -11.77 16.70 1.97
C ASP A 80 -11.63 15.65 0.85
N GLY A 81 -12.40 14.56 0.92
CA GLY A 81 -12.39 13.49 -0.08
C GLY A 81 -11.09 12.69 -0.15
N SER A 82 -10.25 12.76 0.90
CA SER A 82 -8.98 12.02 0.95
C SER A 82 -9.19 10.51 1.04
N ILE A 83 -8.35 9.75 0.31
CA ILE A 83 -8.34 8.28 0.38
C ILE A 83 -7.71 7.86 1.72
N GLN A 84 -8.44 7.04 2.47
CA GLN A 84 -8.04 6.56 3.81
C GLN A 84 -7.81 5.04 3.83
N GLY A 85 -8.51 4.30 2.97
CA GLY A 85 -8.30 2.87 2.76
C GLY A 85 -8.28 2.55 1.27
N ALA A 86 -7.52 1.51 0.91
CA ALA A 86 -7.42 1.04 -0.47
C ALA A 86 -7.17 -0.47 -0.47
N ASP A 87 -8.01 -1.20 -1.22
CA ASP A 87 -7.88 -2.65 -1.42
C ASP A 87 -7.74 -2.93 -2.91
N LEU A 88 -6.64 -3.60 -3.28
CA LEU A 88 -6.38 -4.02 -4.66
C LEU A 88 -6.70 -5.51 -4.82
N VAL A 89 -7.57 -5.82 -5.77
CA VAL A 89 -7.87 -7.18 -6.22
C VAL A 89 -6.90 -7.51 -7.34
N LEU A 90 -5.76 -8.10 -6.98
CA LEU A 90 -4.59 -8.30 -7.84
C LEU A 90 -4.70 -9.52 -8.76
N ASP A 91 -5.92 -9.89 -9.11
CA ASP A 91 -6.19 -10.81 -10.20
C ASP A 91 -6.24 -9.97 -11.48
N VAL A 92 -5.33 -10.23 -12.42
CA VAL A 92 -5.19 -9.41 -13.63
C VAL A 92 -6.48 -9.48 -14.45
N LEU A 93 -7.03 -8.32 -14.81
CA LEU A 93 -8.27 -8.16 -15.53
C LEU A 93 -8.07 -7.28 -16.75
N SER A 94 -8.74 -7.56 -17.85
CA SER A 94 -8.75 -6.69 -19.03
C SER A 94 -9.78 -5.57 -18.86
N LEU A 95 -9.49 -4.40 -19.42
CA LEU A 95 -10.41 -3.26 -19.44
C LEU A 95 -11.74 -3.63 -20.11
N ASP A 96 -11.71 -4.47 -21.14
CA ASP A 96 -12.90 -4.97 -21.82
C ASP A 96 -13.76 -5.85 -20.90
N ALA A 97 -13.14 -6.78 -20.15
CA ALA A 97 -13.85 -7.56 -19.14
C ALA A 97 -14.50 -6.66 -18.07
N PHE A 98 -13.81 -5.58 -17.67
CA PHE A 98 -14.36 -4.62 -16.71
C PHE A 98 -15.52 -3.79 -17.29
N VAL A 99 -15.36 -3.21 -18.48
CA VAL A 99 -16.32 -2.24 -19.04
C VAL A 99 -17.45 -2.95 -19.80
N THR A 100 -17.11 -3.81 -20.75
CA THR A 100 -18.06 -4.49 -21.64
C THR A 100 -18.78 -5.62 -20.92
N HIS A 101 -18.03 -6.48 -20.23
CA HIS A 101 -18.59 -7.64 -19.53
C HIS A 101 -18.98 -7.36 -18.08
N ARG A 102 -18.75 -6.14 -17.58
CA ARG A 102 -19.15 -5.69 -16.23
C ARG A 102 -18.64 -6.58 -15.10
N VAL A 103 -17.45 -7.15 -15.25
CA VAL A 103 -16.82 -7.96 -14.19
C VAL A 103 -16.47 -7.06 -13.00
N ARG A 104 -16.93 -7.43 -11.81
CA ARG A 104 -16.77 -6.69 -10.54
C ARG A 104 -16.32 -7.57 -9.37
N SER A 105 -15.87 -8.78 -9.66
CA SER A 105 -15.35 -9.74 -8.67
C SER A 105 -14.06 -10.36 -9.19
N GLY A 106 -13.10 -10.56 -8.30
CA GLY A 106 -11.85 -11.28 -8.58
C GLY A 106 -12.07 -12.77 -8.78
N ALA A 107 -11.00 -13.49 -9.08
CA ALA A 107 -11.03 -14.95 -9.26
C ALA A 107 -11.46 -15.69 -7.97
N TRP A 108 -11.27 -15.05 -6.82
CA TRP A 108 -11.66 -15.55 -5.50
C TRP A 108 -12.89 -14.82 -4.92
N ASN A 109 -13.69 -14.19 -5.79
CA ASN A 109 -14.93 -13.50 -5.47
C ASN A 109 -14.77 -12.25 -4.58
N GLU A 110 -13.57 -11.68 -4.45
CA GLU A 110 -13.39 -10.36 -3.83
C GLU A 110 -14.00 -9.29 -4.73
N ARG A 111 -14.93 -8.50 -4.19
CA ARG A 111 -15.60 -7.45 -4.97
C ARG A 111 -14.70 -6.23 -5.16
N PHE A 112 -14.84 -5.58 -6.32
CA PHE A 112 -14.24 -4.28 -6.58
C PHE A 112 -15.16 -3.40 -7.43
N ASP A 113 -15.13 -2.09 -7.15
CA ASP A 113 -15.99 -1.12 -7.85
C ASP A 113 -15.27 -0.40 -8.99
N ASN A 114 -13.95 -0.24 -8.88
CA ASN A 114 -13.14 0.50 -9.85
C ASN A 114 -12.10 -0.42 -10.50
N PHE A 115 -11.57 0.03 -11.63
CA PHE A 115 -10.49 -0.62 -12.35
C PHE A 115 -9.32 0.34 -12.50
N LEU A 116 -8.13 -0.14 -12.15
CA LEU A 116 -6.89 0.58 -12.33
C LEU A 116 -6.04 -0.15 -13.37
N PRO A 117 -5.90 0.39 -14.59
CA PRO A 117 -4.94 -0.14 -15.54
C PRO A 117 -3.53 -0.09 -14.95
N LEU A 118 -2.74 -1.13 -15.18
CA LEU A 118 -1.36 -1.20 -14.75
C LEU A 118 -0.42 -0.64 -15.82
N VAL A 119 0.80 -0.28 -15.41
CA VAL A 119 1.94 -0.14 -16.31
C VAL A 119 2.65 -1.49 -16.27
N LEU A 120 2.70 -2.20 -17.40
CA LEU A 120 3.38 -3.50 -17.49
C LEU A 120 4.67 -3.37 -18.29
N SER A 121 4.56 -3.00 -19.57
CA SER A 121 5.70 -2.67 -20.45
C SER A 121 5.55 -1.24 -20.98
N PRO A 122 6.59 -0.64 -21.59
CA PRO A 122 6.48 0.66 -22.26
C PRO A 122 5.35 0.72 -23.29
N GLU A 123 5.20 -0.32 -24.12
CA GLU A 123 4.19 -0.39 -25.18
C GLU A 123 2.77 -0.52 -24.60
N HIS A 124 2.63 -1.32 -23.54
CA HIS A 124 1.37 -1.42 -22.82
C HIS A 124 1.01 -0.11 -22.11
N ALA A 125 1.99 0.59 -21.55
CA ALA A 125 1.80 1.86 -20.86
C ALA A 125 1.30 2.95 -21.81
N GLU A 126 1.89 3.08 -23.00
CA GLU A 126 1.43 4.02 -24.03
C GLU A 126 -0.01 3.74 -24.44
N ARG A 127 -0.34 2.47 -24.64
CA ARG A 127 -1.69 2.02 -24.98
C ARG A 127 -2.70 2.25 -23.84
N ALA A 128 -2.28 2.04 -22.60
CA ALA A 128 -3.11 2.20 -21.40
C ALA A 128 -3.21 3.66 -20.93
N ALA A 129 -2.34 4.57 -21.41
CA ALA A 129 -2.20 5.92 -20.89
C ALA A 129 -3.52 6.69 -20.74
N PRO A 130 -4.41 6.74 -21.76
CA PRO A 130 -5.68 7.47 -21.61
C PRO A 130 -6.57 6.87 -20.53
N CYS A 131 -6.51 5.55 -20.34
CA CYS A 131 -7.29 4.83 -19.34
C CYS A 131 -6.68 4.96 -17.94
N ILE A 132 -5.35 5.02 -17.81
CA ILE A 132 -4.68 5.26 -16.52
C ILE A 132 -5.07 6.64 -16.00
N VAL A 133 -4.95 7.69 -16.82
CA VAL A 133 -5.31 9.06 -16.44
C VAL A 133 -6.79 9.15 -16.07
N ALA A 134 -7.66 8.50 -16.86
CA ALA A 134 -9.09 8.47 -16.59
C ALA A 134 -9.44 7.71 -15.29
N ALA A 135 -8.80 6.57 -15.03
CA ALA A 135 -8.98 5.80 -13.79
C ALA A 135 -8.53 6.60 -12.56
N LEU A 136 -7.39 7.30 -12.63
CA LEU A 136 -6.95 8.17 -11.53
C LEU A 136 -7.91 9.33 -11.31
N THR A 137 -8.46 9.92 -12.37
CA THR A 137 -9.49 10.97 -12.28
C THR A 137 -10.77 10.47 -11.61
N ASP A 138 -11.18 9.26 -11.95
CA ASP A 138 -12.34 8.59 -11.40
C ASP A 138 -12.15 8.25 -9.92
N LEU A 139 -10.99 7.68 -9.55
CA LEU A 139 -10.61 7.47 -8.15
C LEU A 139 -10.53 8.78 -7.37
N ASP A 140 -10.10 9.86 -8.01
CA ASP A 140 -10.02 11.17 -7.41
C ASP A 140 -11.40 11.76 -7.08
N ARG A 141 -12.33 11.63 -8.02
CA ARG A 141 -13.68 12.20 -7.93
C ARG A 141 -14.70 11.28 -7.26
N GLY A 142 -14.40 9.99 -7.14
CA GLY A 142 -15.37 8.98 -6.74
C GLY A 142 -16.41 8.70 -7.84
N SER A 143 -15.97 8.60 -9.09
CA SER A 143 -16.80 8.29 -10.27
C SER A 143 -16.19 7.08 -11.02
N THR A 144 -16.90 6.55 -12.03
CA THR A 144 -16.36 5.57 -13.00
C THR A 144 -16.59 6.01 -14.46
N ASP A 145 -17.00 7.27 -14.65
CA ASP A 145 -17.44 7.76 -15.95
C ASP A 145 -16.28 8.07 -16.90
N CYS A 146 -15.15 8.55 -16.37
CA CYS A 146 -14.02 8.95 -17.20
C CYS A 146 -13.39 7.72 -17.85
N LEU A 147 -13.18 6.66 -17.08
CA LEU A 147 -12.60 5.41 -17.55
C LEU A 147 -13.51 4.75 -18.58
N THR A 148 -14.82 4.68 -18.31
CA THR A 148 -15.79 4.11 -19.24
C THR A 148 -15.76 4.83 -20.60
N ARG A 149 -15.72 6.18 -20.59
CA ARG A 149 -15.56 6.97 -21.83
C ARG A 149 -14.23 6.72 -22.54
N ALA A 150 -13.12 6.64 -21.79
CA ALA A 150 -11.81 6.36 -22.36
C ALA A 150 -11.77 4.98 -23.04
N ALA A 151 -12.36 3.96 -22.39
CA ALA A 151 -12.47 2.62 -22.94
C ALA A 151 -13.26 2.58 -24.26
N HIS A 152 -14.41 3.26 -24.33
CA HIS A 152 -15.20 3.33 -25.56
C HIS A 152 -14.44 3.99 -26.71
N ARG A 153 -13.71 5.08 -26.47
CA ARG A 153 -12.88 5.73 -27.50
C ARG A 153 -11.80 4.78 -28.02
N LEU A 154 -11.15 4.05 -27.12
CA LEU A 154 -10.10 3.10 -27.46
C LEU A 154 -10.64 1.92 -28.30
N ALA A 155 -11.86 1.46 -28.01
CA ALA A 155 -12.53 0.43 -28.80
C ALA A 155 -12.92 0.96 -30.19
N SER A 156 -13.46 2.17 -30.28
CA SER A 156 -13.85 2.79 -31.56
C SER A 156 -12.67 3.09 -32.49
N SER A 157 -11.49 3.41 -31.94
CA SER A 157 -10.29 3.68 -32.76
C SER A 157 -9.71 2.45 -33.46
N ARG A 158 -10.16 1.24 -33.12
CA ARG A 158 -9.69 -0.01 -33.75
C ARG A 158 -10.48 -0.43 -34.99
N GLY A 159 -11.64 0.17 -35.21
CA GLY A 159 -12.58 -0.24 -36.26
C GLY A 159 -12.56 0.61 -37.54
N VAL A 160 -11.70 1.64 -37.63
CA VAL A 160 -11.71 2.57 -38.78
C VAL A 160 -10.29 2.71 -39.33
N ASP A 161 -10.04 2.05 -40.47
CA ASP A 161 -8.88 2.32 -41.32
C ASP A 161 -8.96 3.76 -41.83
N GLY A 162 -8.02 4.60 -41.37
CA GLY A 162 -7.74 5.89 -41.98
C GLY A 162 -8.74 7.00 -41.66
N VAL A 163 -8.62 7.60 -40.47
CA VAL A 163 -8.47 9.06 -40.25
C VAL A 163 -8.15 9.22 -38.76
N ARG A 164 -6.90 9.62 -38.43
CA ARG A 164 -6.54 10.07 -37.08
C ARG A 164 -7.26 11.38 -36.80
N SER A 165 -8.49 11.33 -36.30
CA SER A 165 -9.14 12.50 -35.69
C SER A 165 -8.37 12.81 -34.40
N GLY A 166 -7.52 13.83 -34.46
CA GLY A 166 -6.68 14.33 -33.37
C GLY A 166 -7.44 15.03 -32.25
N ALA A 167 -8.56 14.46 -31.79
CA ALA A 167 -9.18 14.87 -30.54
C ALA A 167 -8.36 14.28 -29.39
N GLY A 168 -7.43 15.09 -28.86
CA GLY A 168 -6.42 14.74 -27.86
C GLY A 168 -6.85 13.68 -26.84
N ALA A 169 -6.41 12.44 -27.05
CA ALA A 169 -6.46 11.44 -26.01
C ALA A 169 -5.53 11.90 -24.87
N ALA A 170 -6.00 11.82 -23.63
CA ALA A 170 -5.20 12.21 -22.47
C ALA A 170 -3.86 11.45 -22.50
N SER A 171 -2.76 12.19 -22.55
CA SER A 171 -1.42 11.66 -22.47
C SER A 171 -0.95 11.60 -21.02
N ALA A 172 0.01 10.72 -20.73
CA ALA A 172 0.73 10.70 -19.47
C ALA A 172 1.39 12.06 -19.14
N ALA A 173 1.79 12.81 -20.17
CA ALA A 173 2.41 14.13 -20.03
C ALA A 173 1.43 15.23 -19.56
N ASP A 174 0.14 15.07 -19.86
CA ASP A 174 -0.91 16.09 -19.60
C ASP A 174 -1.68 15.82 -18.30
N VAL A 175 -1.21 14.88 -17.49
CA VAL A 175 -1.89 14.49 -16.24
C VAL A 175 -1.88 15.65 -15.22
N ASP A 176 -2.98 15.81 -14.48
CA ASP A 176 -3.03 16.74 -13.35
C ASP A 176 -2.06 16.31 -12.25
N VAL A 177 -1.05 17.15 -12.01
CA VAL A 177 0.02 16.92 -11.04
C VAL A 177 -0.54 16.75 -9.62
N ASN A 178 -1.47 17.61 -9.20
CA ASN A 178 -2.04 17.58 -7.86
C ASN A 178 -2.89 16.32 -7.64
N MET A 179 -3.61 15.86 -8.67
CA MET A 179 -4.35 14.61 -8.63
C MET A 179 -3.40 13.43 -8.40
N VAL A 180 -2.34 13.30 -9.20
CA VAL A 180 -1.41 12.17 -9.10
C VAL A 180 -0.70 12.13 -7.75
N LEU A 181 -0.18 13.28 -7.29
CA LEU A 181 0.52 13.38 -6.00
C LEU A 181 -0.41 13.22 -4.79
N ARG A 182 -1.73 13.26 -4.99
CA ARG A 182 -2.73 12.97 -3.95
C ARG A 182 -3.21 11.52 -3.99
N VAL A 183 -3.55 11.00 -5.17
CA VAL A 183 -4.17 9.67 -5.32
C VAL A 183 -3.15 8.54 -5.14
N LEU A 184 -2.06 8.53 -5.91
CA LEU A 184 -1.11 7.40 -5.89
C LEU A 184 -0.42 7.25 -4.52
N PRO A 185 0.15 8.32 -3.92
CA PRO A 185 0.70 8.22 -2.57
C PRO A 185 -0.32 7.78 -1.51
N ALA A 186 -1.58 8.22 -1.61
CA ALA A 186 -2.61 7.83 -0.66
C ALA A 186 -3.00 6.35 -0.82
N LEU A 187 -3.14 5.84 -2.05
CA LEU A 187 -3.34 4.40 -2.31
C LEU A 187 -2.21 3.57 -1.73
N MET A 188 -0.95 3.94 -2.03
CA MET A 188 0.23 3.26 -1.52
C MET A 188 0.26 3.28 0.01
N ASN A 189 0.05 4.43 0.64
CA ASN A 189 0.01 4.54 2.09
C ASN A 189 -1.11 3.67 2.71
N ALA A 190 -2.31 3.69 2.13
CA ALA A 190 -3.43 2.90 2.61
C ALA A 190 -3.16 1.39 2.53
N MET A 191 -2.52 0.91 1.46
CA MET A 191 -2.09 -0.49 1.36
C MET A 191 -1.11 -0.89 2.47
N VAL A 192 -0.19 0.00 2.85
CA VAL A 192 0.78 -0.27 3.92
C VAL A 192 0.10 -0.30 5.28
N VAL A 193 -0.83 0.62 5.54
CA VAL A 193 -1.63 0.60 6.78
C VAL A 193 -2.37 -0.73 6.91
N GLY A 194 -3.05 -1.18 5.85
CA GLY A 194 -3.68 -2.49 5.80
C GLY A 194 -2.67 -3.61 6.12
N LEU A 195 -1.54 -3.65 5.40
CA LEU A 195 -0.50 -4.66 5.59
C LEU A 195 0.00 -4.75 7.04
N VAL A 196 0.18 -3.62 7.73
CA VAL A 196 0.73 -3.61 9.10
C VAL A 196 -0.32 -3.84 10.19
N ASP A 197 -1.59 -3.51 9.94
CA ASP A 197 -2.68 -3.74 10.90
C ASP A 197 -3.13 -5.21 10.91
N PHE A 198 -3.07 -5.91 9.77
CA PHE A 198 -3.33 -7.37 9.71
C PHE A 198 -2.32 -8.19 10.55
N GLY A 199 -1.10 -7.70 10.76
CA GLY A 199 -0.10 -8.36 11.62
C GLY A 199 -0.30 -8.13 13.12
N ALA A 200 -1.17 -7.17 13.52
CA ALA A 200 -1.36 -6.77 14.92
C ALA A 200 -2.53 -7.49 15.62
N GLY A 201 -3.48 -8.05 14.88
CA GLY A 201 -4.54 -8.91 15.40
C GLY A 201 -4.04 -10.36 15.46
N GLY A 202 -3.93 -10.95 16.65
CA GLY A 202 -3.41 -12.32 16.88
C GLY A 202 -4.18 -13.48 16.23
N SER A 203 -4.92 -13.23 15.15
CA SER A 203 -5.45 -14.24 14.24
C SER A 203 -4.31 -14.73 13.35
N ALA A 204 -3.87 -15.97 13.59
CA ALA A 204 -2.91 -16.75 12.82
C ALA A 204 -2.50 -16.15 11.47
N GLY A 205 -1.33 -15.50 11.45
CA GLY A 205 -0.48 -15.18 10.30
C GLY A 205 -1.20 -14.72 9.03
N VAL A 206 -0.97 -13.46 8.63
CA VAL A 206 -1.12 -13.08 7.22
C VAL A 206 -0.47 -14.17 6.38
N SER A 207 -1.27 -14.88 5.57
CA SER A 207 -0.71 -15.96 4.76
C SER A 207 0.41 -15.35 3.92
N ARG A 208 1.55 -16.05 3.81
CA ARG A 208 2.69 -15.58 3.01
C ARG A 208 2.25 -15.05 1.63
N ARG A 209 1.25 -15.71 1.03
CA ARG A 209 0.64 -15.34 -0.25
C ARG A 209 -0.09 -13.99 -0.21
N ALA A 210 -0.81 -13.67 0.86
CA ALA A 210 -1.48 -12.37 1.02
C ALA A 210 -0.47 -11.23 1.16
N SER A 211 0.62 -11.43 1.91
CA SER A 211 1.72 -10.46 2.01
C SER A 211 2.42 -10.27 0.67
N GLU A 212 2.77 -11.36 -0.03
CA GLU A 212 3.38 -11.30 -1.37
C GLU A 212 2.47 -10.58 -2.37
N ARG A 213 1.16 -10.86 -2.37
CA ARG A 213 0.18 -10.18 -3.21
C ARG A 213 0.15 -8.68 -2.88
N ALA A 214 -0.02 -8.28 -1.62
CA ALA A 214 0.00 -6.87 -1.22
C ALA A 214 1.29 -6.13 -1.66
N LEU A 215 2.46 -6.76 -1.52
CA LEU A 215 3.74 -6.18 -1.95
C LEU A 215 3.82 -5.98 -3.47
N ARG A 216 3.26 -6.91 -4.27
CA ARG A 216 3.17 -6.74 -5.73
C ARG A 216 2.30 -5.55 -6.09
N GLY A 217 1.12 -5.41 -5.48
CA GLY A 217 0.25 -4.25 -5.73
C GLY A 217 0.91 -2.93 -5.37
N TYR A 218 1.64 -2.89 -4.25
CA TYR A 218 2.42 -1.73 -3.84
C TYR A 218 3.49 -1.35 -4.89
N CYS A 219 4.20 -2.35 -5.43
CA CYS A 219 5.16 -2.15 -6.51
C CYS A 219 4.50 -1.66 -7.81
N SER A 220 3.31 -2.18 -8.15
CA SER A 220 2.58 -1.73 -9.34
C SER A 220 2.16 -0.26 -9.24
N LEU A 221 1.70 0.20 -8.07
CA LEU A 221 1.38 1.62 -7.85
C LEU A 221 2.63 2.50 -7.96
N HIS A 222 3.76 2.05 -7.42
CA HIS A 222 5.03 2.75 -7.54
C HIS A 222 5.52 2.84 -8.99
N HIS A 223 5.34 1.77 -9.78
CA HIS A 223 5.67 1.76 -11.21
C HIS A 223 4.83 2.76 -12.00
N ILE A 224 3.51 2.84 -11.73
CA ILE A 224 2.63 3.87 -12.31
C ILE A 224 3.15 5.28 -11.96
N LEU A 225 3.51 5.52 -10.70
CA LEU A 225 4.02 6.82 -10.24
C LEU A 225 5.33 7.20 -10.96
N LEU A 226 6.27 6.27 -11.08
CA LEU A 226 7.54 6.48 -11.80
C LEU A 226 7.32 6.76 -13.28
N TRP A 227 6.43 6.00 -13.93
CA TRP A 227 6.12 6.16 -15.34
C TRP A 227 5.49 7.52 -15.62
N LEU A 228 4.50 7.94 -14.82
CA LEU A 228 3.91 9.28 -14.91
C LEU A 228 4.96 10.37 -14.64
N ALA A 229 5.82 10.20 -13.63
CA ALA A 229 6.87 11.17 -13.32
C ALA A 229 7.96 11.29 -14.41
N ARG A 230 8.21 10.21 -15.19
CA ARG A 230 9.05 10.27 -16.39
C ARG A 230 8.35 11.06 -17.50
N ALA A 231 7.04 10.85 -17.70
CA ALA A 231 6.28 11.52 -18.76
C ALA A 231 5.99 12.99 -18.46
N ASN A 232 5.73 13.34 -17.20
CA ASN A 232 5.52 14.71 -16.73
C ASN A 232 6.54 15.07 -15.63
N PRO A 233 7.66 15.74 -15.99
CA PRO A 233 8.70 16.13 -15.03
C PRO A 233 8.23 17.09 -13.92
N GLU A 234 7.05 17.71 -14.06
CA GLU A 234 6.47 18.54 -13.00
C GLU A 234 6.14 17.74 -11.74
N LEU A 235 5.75 16.46 -11.88
CA LEU A 235 5.51 15.57 -10.74
C LEU A 235 6.73 15.45 -9.85
N ARG A 236 7.91 15.25 -10.44
CA ARG A 236 9.19 15.17 -9.72
C ARG A 236 9.58 16.51 -9.11
N ARG A 237 9.41 17.62 -9.85
CA ARG A 237 9.66 18.97 -9.33
C ARG A 237 8.81 19.28 -8.11
N GLU A 238 7.52 19.00 -8.20
CA GLU A 238 6.56 19.29 -7.13
C GLU A 238 6.74 18.36 -5.93
N ALA A 239 6.99 17.06 -6.14
CA ALA A 239 7.36 16.15 -5.06
C ALA A 239 8.63 16.62 -4.33
N SER A 240 9.64 17.07 -5.07
CA SER A 240 10.89 17.61 -4.49
C SER A 240 10.66 18.90 -3.71
N ARG A 241 9.78 19.77 -4.20
CA ARG A 241 9.37 20.99 -3.49
C ARG A 241 8.67 20.65 -2.17
N ILE A 242 7.67 19.76 -2.19
CA ILE A 242 6.93 19.33 -0.99
C ILE A 242 7.87 18.74 0.06
N VAL A 243 8.79 17.85 -0.35
CA VAL A 243 9.74 17.21 0.57
C VAL A 243 10.75 18.22 1.12
N SER A 244 11.26 19.13 0.29
CA SER A 244 12.17 20.21 0.73
C SER A 244 11.49 21.19 1.67
N ASP A 245 10.24 21.58 1.38
CA ASP A 245 9.46 22.45 2.24
C ASP A 245 9.21 21.81 3.61
N PHE A 246 8.90 20.51 3.64
CA PHE A 246 8.78 19.78 4.89
C PHE A 246 10.10 19.76 5.68
N ARG A 247 11.23 19.55 5.00
CA ARG A 247 12.58 19.57 5.60
C ARG A 247 12.91 20.94 6.18
N ASP A 248 12.70 22.01 5.42
CA ASP A 248 13.26 23.33 5.71
C ASP A 248 12.32 24.21 6.55
N HIS A 249 11.01 24.05 6.41
CA HIS A 249 10.02 24.94 7.00
C HIS A 249 9.16 24.22 8.05
N PRO A 250 9.30 24.54 9.35
CA PRO A 250 8.46 23.95 10.41
C PRO A 250 6.95 24.11 10.19
N ALA A 251 6.51 25.20 9.55
CA ALA A 251 5.11 25.43 9.21
C ALA A 251 4.54 24.40 8.21
N SER A 252 5.39 23.89 7.32
CA SER A 252 5.02 22.87 6.32
C SER A 252 4.86 21.47 6.91
N ARG A 253 5.37 21.23 8.12
CA ARG A 253 5.30 19.92 8.79
C ARG A 253 3.95 19.63 9.43
N THR A 254 3.10 20.64 9.59
CA THR A 254 1.84 20.52 10.33
C THR A 254 0.81 19.65 9.60
N LYS A 255 -0.15 19.04 10.32
CA LYS A 255 -1.27 18.29 9.71
C LYS A 255 -2.08 19.11 8.68
N ARG A 256 -2.04 20.45 8.76
CA ARG A 256 -2.73 21.32 7.79
C ARG A 256 -2.05 21.31 6.42
N VAL A 257 -0.71 21.25 6.39
CA VAL A 257 0.07 21.35 5.14
C VAL A 257 0.52 19.98 4.66
N THR A 258 0.97 19.11 5.58
CA THR A 258 1.30 17.71 5.30
C THR A 258 0.37 16.81 6.12
N PRO A 259 -0.87 16.56 5.71
CA PRO A 259 -1.85 15.80 6.50
C PRO A 259 -1.41 14.37 6.78
N ASN A 260 -0.74 13.73 5.82
CA ASN A 260 -0.27 12.35 5.93
C ASN A 260 1.26 12.28 5.76
N LEU A 261 1.96 11.71 6.74
CA LEU A 261 3.42 11.56 6.69
C LEU A 261 3.86 10.35 5.85
N GLY A 262 3.04 9.31 5.75
CA GLY A 262 3.38 8.16 4.93
C GLY A 262 3.33 8.47 3.43
N THR A 263 2.41 9.35 3.00
CA THR A 263 2.41 9.85 1.61
C THR A 263 3.67 10.65 1.30
N LEU A 264 4.21 11.41 2.26
CA LEU A 264 5.48 12.12 2.09
C LEU A 264 6.65 11.14 1.83
N LEU A 265 6.70 10.00 2.52
CA LEU A 265 7.71 8.97 2.28
C LEU A 265 7.57 8.35 0.88
N VAL A 266 6.34 8.17 0.39
CA VAL A 266 6.11 7.73 -1.00
C VAL A 266 6.64 8.77 -2.00
N LEU A 267 6.41 10.07 -1.77
CA LEU A 267 6.93 11.14 -2.64
C LEU A 267 8.46 11.13 -2.75
N MET A 268 9.16 10.69 -1.71
CA MET A 268 10.63 10.56 -1.74
C MET A 268 11.13 9.55 -2.79
N THR A 269 10.29 8.62 -3.23
CA THR A 269 10.64 7.68 -4.30
C THR A 269 10.88 8.38 -5.64
N ILE A 270 10.26 9.54 -5.87
CA ILE A 270 10.44 10.34 -7.10
C ILE A 270 11.13 11.69 -6.88
N ALA A 271 11.23 12.17 -5.64
CA ALA A 271 11.86 13.45 -5.31
C ALA A 271 13.40 13.44 -5.44
N ASP A 272 13.99 14.62 -5.62
CA ASP A 272 15.44 14.86 -5.62
C ASP A 272 15.96 15.24 -4.23
N VAL A 273 15.54 14.47 -3.23
CA VAL A 273 15.91 14.70 -1.83
C VAL A 273 16.21 13.36 -1.17
N GLU A 274 17.36 13.27 -0.51
CA GLU A 274 17.78 12.06 0.17
C GLU A 274 17.14 11.92 1.56
N TRP A 275 16.72 10.70 1.90
CA TRP A 275 16.09 10.37 3.18
C TRP A 275 16.85 10.87 4.41
N PRO A 276 18.19 10.69 4.53
CA PRO A 276 18.93 11.16 5.70
C PRO A 276 18.78 12.67 5.98
N THR A 277 18.58 13.49 4.94
CA THR A 277 18.41 14.94 5.07
C THR A 277 17.05 15.35 5.64
N VAL A 278 16.03 14.49 5.49
CA VAL A 278 14.64 14.73 5.92
C VAL A 278 14.32 14.03 7.24
N ALA A 279 15.03 12.93 7.52
CA ALA A 279 14.73 12.01 8.61
C ALA A 279 14.57 12.67 9.98
N VAL A 280 15.43 13.63 10.35
CA VAL A 280 15.34 14.29 11.67
C VAL A 280 14.05 15.10 11.80
N ALA A 281 13.71 15.89 10.78
CA ALA A 281 12.47 16.68 10.77
C ALA A 281 11.24 15.75 10.76
N PHE A 282 11.33 14.65 10.01
CA PHE A 282 10.28 13.65 9.92
C PHE A 282 10.02 12.96 11.27
N MET A 283 11.06 12.43 11.91
CA MET A 283 10.93 11.69 13.17
C MET A 283 10.38 12.56 14.31
N ARG A 284 10.78 13.83 14.37
CA ARG A 284 10.21 14.79 15.33
C ARG A 284 8.71 14.98 15.11
N GLU A 285 8.29 15.19 13.87
CA GLU A 285 6.87 15.36 13.55
C GLU A 285 6.06 14.07 13.79
N VAL A 286 6.64 12.89 13.53
CA VAL A 286 6.03 11.60 13.90
C VAL A 286 5.78 11.54 15.41
N PHE A 287 6.78 11.88 16.23
CA PHE A 287 6.64 11.85 17.69
C PHE A 287 5.57 12.84 18.16
N ASP A 288 5.57 14.06 17.66
CA ASP A 288 4.57 15.08 18.01
C ASP A 288 3.13 14.62 17.69
N ARG A 289 2.92 14.01 16.51
CA ARG A 289 1.58 13.51 16.10
C ARG A 289 1.13 12.30 16.92
N ASN A 290 2.08 11.50 17.39
CA ASN A 290 1.83 10.27 18.12
C ASN A 290 1.44 10.49 19.58
N VAL A 291 1.71 11.67 20.15
CA VAL A 291 1.31 12.02 21.53
C VAL A 291 -0.19 11.85 21.77
N MET A 292 -1.04 12.18 20.80
CA MET A 292 -2.49 11.99 20.93
C MET A 292 -2.85 10.53 21.25
N TRP A 293 -2.19 9.57 20.57
CA TRP A 293 -2.40 8.14 20.78
C TRP A 293 -1.83 7.66 22.11
N LEU A 294 -0.67 8.19 22.50
CA LEU A 294 -0.06 7.94 23.80
C LEU A 294 -0.98 8.38 24.94
N LEU A 295 -1.37 9.66 24.97
CA LEU A 295 -2.11 10.24 26.09
C LEU A 295 -3.55 9.70 26.20
N ARG A 296 -4.13 9.22 25.09
CA ARG A 296 -5.42 8.51 25.13
C ARG A 296 -5.35 7.23 25.95
N LYS A 297 -4.19 6.54 25.98
CA LYS A 297 -3.98 5.28 26.71
C LYS A 297 -3.24 5.47 28.04
N ARG A 298 -2.33 6.44 28.11
CA ARG A 298 -1.49 6.77 29.25
C ARG A 298 -1.53 8.29 29.54
N PRO A 299 -2.67 8.81 30.05
CA PRO A 299 -2.81 10.24 30.37
C PRO A 299 -1.80 10.72 31.43
N ASP A 300 -1.32 9.82 32.27
CA ASP A 300 -0.29 10.06 33.28
C ASP A 300 1.06 10.50 32.68
N LEU A 301 1.28 10.26 31.38
CA LEU A 301 2.46 10.69 30.65
C LEU A 301 2.32 12.10 30.03
N ASP A 302 1.20 12.81 30.28
CA ASP A 302 1.00 14.25 29.98
C ASP A 302 1.80 15.15 30.95
N VAL A 303 2.99 14.70 31.37
CA VAL A 303 3.88 15.47 32.23
C VAL A 303 4.80 16.32 31.38
N ASP A 304 4.70 17.63 31.58
CA ASP A 304 5.36 18.67 30.80
C ASP A 304 6.85 18.87 31.13
N THR A 305 7.48 17.93 31.83
CA THR A 305 8.69 18.23 32.58
C THR A 305 9.93 17.60 31.97
N ALA A 306 10.66 18.43 31.21
CA ALA A 306 12.10 18.31 31.08
C ALA A 306 12.85 18.42 32.44
N ALA A 307 12.14 18.63 33.57
CA ALA A 307 12.72 19.07 34.83
C ALA A 307 12.48 18.17 36.07
N GLY A 308 11.83 17.00 35.97
CA GLY A 308 11.48 16.22 37.18
C GLY A 308 11.53 14.69 37.10
N GLY A 309 11.87 14.11 35.95
CA GLY A 309 11.93 12.66 35.75
C GLY A 309 13.36 12.13 35.63
N PRO A 310 13.55 10.80 35.66
CA PRO A 310 14.85 10.20 35.38
C PRO A 310 15.34 10.57 33.98
N ASP A 311 16.66 10.56 33.77
CA ASP A 311 17.26 10.82 32.45
C ASP A 311 16.85 9.73 31.44
N VAL A 312 16.70 8.49 31.90
CA VAL A 312 16.12 7.37 31.15
C VAL A 312 14.79 6.96 31.77
N ASP A 313 13.70 7.10 31.02
CA ASP A 313 12.34 6.80 31.46
C ASP A 313 11.82 5.56 30.70
N LEU A 314 12.11 4.37 31.24
CA LEU A 314 11.81 3.10 30.57
C LEU A 314 10.31 2.88 30.35
N ASP A 315 9.47 3.32 31.29
CA ASP A 315 8.02 3.21 31.16
C ASP A 315 7.51 4.11 30.03
N ARG A 316 7.95 5.38 29.96
CA ARG A 316 7.62 6.25 28.83
C ARG A 316 8.08 5.68 27.49
N LEU A 317 9.30 5.16 27.41
CA LEU A 317 9.84 4.58 26.17
C LEU A 317 8.98 3.43 25.68
N ARG A 318 8.65 2.49 26.58
CA ARG A 318 7.81 1.33 26.28
C ARG A 318 6.39 1.74 25.89
N ALA A 319 5.74 2.55 26.74
CA ALA A 319 4.37 3.01 26.51
C ALA A 319 4.23 3.79 25.21
N SER A 320 5.19 4.67 24.88
CA SER A 320 5.16 5.46 23.65
C SER A 320 5.30 4.57 22.41
N PHE A 321 6.18 3.57 22.46
CA PHE A 321 6.34 2.64 21.35
C PHE A 321 5.10 1.76 21.16
N GLU A 322 4.60 1.12 22.23
CA GLU A 322 3.42 0.25 22.20
C GLU A 322 2.16 1.00 21.74
N CYS A 323 1.94 2.23 22.22
CA CYS A 323 0.78 3.03 21.84
C CYS A 323 0.81 3.45 20.36
N CYS A 324 1.98 3.47 19.73
CA CYS A 324 2.21 3.99 18.38
C CYS A 324 2.77 2.94 17.42
N ALA A 325 2.66 1.65 17.77
CA ALA A 325 3.27 0.54 17.03
C ALA A 325 2.84 0.50 15.56
N THR A 326 1.56 0.69 15.24
CA THR A 326 1.07 0.77 13.85
C THR A 326 1.80 1.87 13.06
N SER A 327 1.85 3.09 13.60
CA SER A 327 2.56 4.22 12.97
C SER A 327 4.04 3.89 12.77
N ALA A 328 4.68 3.28 13.77
CA ALA A 328 6.08 2.87 13.68
C ALA A 328 6.30 1.85 12.54
N ARG A 329 5.42 0.85 12.41
CA ARG A 329 5.48 -0.16 11.33
C ARG A 329 5.30 0.45 9.95
N VAL A 330 4.36 1.37 9.77
CA VAL A 330 4.18 2.10 8.50
C VAL A 330 5.48 2.82 8.11
N VAL A 331 6.09 3.56 9.04
CA VAL A 331 7.33 4.30 8.77
C VAL A 331 8.49 3.36 8.44
N MET A 332 8.67 2.27 9.22
CA MET A 332 9.72 1.29 8.96
C MET A 332 9.53 0.61 7.60
N PHE A 333 8.30 0.25 7.22
CA PHE A 333 8.02 -0.34 5.92
C PHE A 333 8.35 0.64 4.79
N GLN A 334 7.84 1.87 4.86
CA GLN A 334 8.02 2.88 3.82
C GLN A 334 9.48 3.24 3.59
N THR A 335 10.24 3.43 4.67
CA THR A 335 11.68 3.72 4.61
C THR A 335 12.49 2.52 4.10
N THR A 336 12.10 1.30 4.49
CA THR A 336 12.71 0.06 3.96
C THR A 336 12.41 -0.12 2.47
N PHE A 337 11.17 0.11 2.04
CA PHE A 337 10.80 0.08 0.63
C PHE A 337 11.59 1.13 -0.17
N LEU A 338 11.69 2.35 0.34
CA LEU A 338 12.49 3.41 -0.26
C LEU A 338 13.95 2.96 -0.45
N ALA A 339 14.54 2.29 0.54
CA ALA A 339 15.93 1.82 0.46
C ALA A 339 16.13 0.57 -0.42
N LEU A 340 15.17 -0.36 -0.47
CA LEU A 340 15.31 -1.64 -1.20
C LEU A 340 14.81 -1.59 -2.65
N VAL A 341 13.79 -0.76 -2.92
CA VAL A 341 13.07 -0.76 -4.20
C VAL A 341 12.97 0.64 -4.79
N GLY A 342 12.59 1.64 -3.98
CA GLY A 342 12.40 3.02 -4.43
C GLY A 342 13.69 3.67 -4.95
N ARG A 343 14.79 3.51 -4.22
CA ARG A 343 16.12 4.09 -4.45
C ARG A 343 17.25 3.15 -4.00
N PRO A 344 17.31 1.90 -4.48
CA PRO A 344 18.33 0.93 -4.06
C PRO A 344 19.73 1.46 -4.37
N ALA A 345 20.57 1.52 -3.34
CA ALA A 345 21.92 2.07 -3.42
C ALA A 345 21.99 3.46 -4.09
N GLY A 346 20.95 4.30 -3.92
CA GLY A 346 20.89 5.63 -4.52
C GLY A 346 20.54 5.66 -6.01
N ALA A 347 20.08 4.54 -6.59
CA ALA A 347 19.64 4.47 -8.00
C ALA A 347 18.64 5.58 -8.35
N SER A 348 18.73 6.09 -9.58
CA SER A 348 17.82 7.14 -10.05
C SER A 348 16.40 6.59 -10.29
N PRO A 349 15.35 7.43 -10.30
CA PRO A 349 14.00 7.02 -10.67
C PRO A 349 13.95 6.36 -12.05
N ALA A 350 14.79 6.84 -12.98
CA ALA A 350 14.89 6.29 -14.33
C ALA A 350 15.42 4.85 -14.32
N ASP A 351 16.44 4.56 -13.50
CA ASP A 351 16.98 3.20 -13.36
C ASP A 351 15.95 2.26 -12.73
N VAL A 352 15.19 2.75 -11.75
CA VAL A 352 14.13 1.98 -11.09
C VAL A 352 13.00 1.68 -12.06
N LEU A 353 12.58 2.67 -12.85
CA LEU A 353 11.58 2.50 -13.89
C LEU A 353 12.03 1.50 -14.95
N ALA A 354 13.28 1.60 -15.44
CA ALA A 354 13.82 0.67 -16.43
C ALA A 354 13.83 -0.78 -15.91
N ARG A 355 14.08 -1.00 -14.62
CA ARG A 355 13.97 -2.34 -14.01
C ARG A 355 12.54 -2.85 -14.01
N TYR A 356 11.57 -2.02 -13.62
CA TYR A 356 10.16 -2.40 -13.68
C TYR A 356 9.70 -2.69 -15.12
N ASP A 357 10.09 -1.86 -16.08
CA ASP A 357 9.77 -2.05 -17.49
C ASP A 357 10.31 -3.40 -18.00
N ALA A 358 11.51 -3.81 -17.55
CA ALA A 358 12.13 -5.10 -17.91
C ALA A 358 11.47 -6.33 -17.24
N SER A 359 10.69 -6.13 -16.18
CA SER A 359 10.06 -7.19 -15.39
C SER A 359 8.53 -7.16 -15.42
N LEU A 360 7.95 -6.50 -16.43
CA LEU A 360 6.50 -6.35 -16.59
C LEU A 360 5.81 -5.74 -15.35
N GLY A 361 6.48 -4.77 -14.73
CA GLY A 361 6.02 -4.08 -13.52
C GLY A 361 6.13 -4.88 -12.22
N GLN A 362 6.79 -6.05 -12.25
CA GLN A 362 7.01 -6.88 -11.06
C GLN A 362 8.33 -6.52 -10.35
N PRO A 363 8.41 -6.61 -9.01
CA PRO A 363 9.70 -6.57 -8.33
C PRO A 363 10.56 -7.79 -8.72
N SER A 364 11.89 -7.68 -8.64
CA SER A 364 12.75 -8.86 -8.81
C SER A 364 12.48 -9.89 -7.70
N ALA A 365 12.82 -11.16 -7.94
CA ALA A 365 12.68 -12.21 -6.94
C ALA A 365 13.43 -11.89 -5.64
N GLU A 366 14.62 -11.28 -5.76
CA GLU A 366 15.42 -10.81 -4.64
C GLU A 366 14.71 -9.67 -3.88
N GLN A 367 14.18 -8.67 -4.58
CA GLN A 367 13.43 -7.57 -3.96
C GLN A 367 12.17 -8.06 -3.26
N ALA A 368 11.43 -8.99 -3.88
CA ALA A 368 10.24 -9.59 -3.29
C ALA A 368 10.58 -10.37 -2.01
N ALA A 369 11.64 -11.18 -2.04
CA ALA A 369 12.13 -11.91 -0.87
C ALA A 369 12.60 -10.96 0.25
N ALA A 370 13.34 -9.92 -0.09
CA ALA A 370 13.84 -8.93 0.85
C ALA A 370 12.72 -8.12 1.49
N LEU A 371 11.71 -7.68 0.72
CA LEU A 371 10.53 -7.00 1.25
C LEU A 371 9.72 -7.91 2.18
N HIS A 372 9.53 -9.18 1.80
CA HIS A 372 8.83 -10.12 2.66
C HIS A 372 9.58 -10.40 3.98
N ALA A 373 10.90 -10.55 3.92
CA ALA A 373 11.74 -10.67 5.11
C ALA A 373 11.65 -9.42 5.99
N ALA A 374 11.71 -8.23 5.37
CA ALA A 374 11.57 -6.96 6.07
C ALA A 374 10.24 -6.85 6.82
N CYS A 375 9.11 -7.29 6.23
CA CYS A 375 7.81 -7.28 6.92
C CYS A 375 7.85 -8.08 8.22
N LYS A 376 8.38 -9.32 8.20
CA LYS A 376 8.52 -10.15 9.40
C LYS A 376 9.41 -9.50 10.45
N GLU A 377 10.50 -8.91 10.01
CA GLU A 377 11.44 -8.25 10.90
C GLU A 377 10.85 -6.97 11.53
N ILE A 378 10.04 -6.23 10.78
CA ILE A 378 9.29 -5.04 11.24
C ILE A 378 8.24 -5.43 12.29
N GLU A 379 7.54 -6.55 12.09
CA GLU A 379 6.57 -7.07 13.07
C GLU A 379 7.22 -7.37 14.42
N ALA A 380 8.46 -7.85 14.41
CA ALA A 380 9.23 -8.20 15.61
C ALA A 380 9.84 -7.00 16.35
N VAL A 381 9.82 -5.78 15.80
CA VAL A 381 10.35 -4.60 16.49
C VAL A 381 9.40 -4.14 17.58
N ASP A 382 9.91 -4.08 18.81
CA ASP A 382 9.16 -3.73 20.03
C ASP A 382 9.72 -2.51 20.79
N SER A 383 10.77 -1.86 20.25
CA SER A 383 11.47 -0.78 20.93
C SER A 383 12.10 0.23 19.97
N TYR A 384 12.37 1.44 20.49
CA TYR A 384 13.08 2.47 19.72
C TYR A 384 14.50 2.05 19.31
N GLY A 385 15.14 1.14 20.05
CA GLY A 385 16.44 0.59 19.70
C GLY A 385 16.43 -0.16 18.36
N GLY A 386 15.36 -0.89 18.07
CA GLY A 386 15.15 -1.54 16.77
C GLY A 386 14.54 -0.61 15.71
N TYR A 387 13.71 0.35 16.12
CA TYR A 387 12.99 1.27 15.23
C TYR A 387 13.90 2.14 14.36
N PHE A 388 14.87 2.84 14.96
CA PHE A 388 15.73 3.77 14.23
C PHE A 388 16.60 3.07 13.17
N PRO A 389 17.28 1.95 13.48
CA PRO A 389 18.02 1.17 12.48
C PRO A 389 17.14 0.71 11.31
N ARG A 390 15.90 0.29 11.58
CA ARG A 390 14.94 -0.08 10.53
C ARG A 390 14.54 1.07 9.62
N CYS A 391 14.57 2.28 10.14
CA CYS A 391 14.39 3.48 9.35
C CYS A 391 15.69 3.93 8.64
N GLY A 392 16.76 3.14 8.67
CA GLY A 392 18.07 3.52 8.11
C GLY A 392 18.80 4.60 8.92
N LEU A 393 18.49 4.74 10.21
CA LEU A 393 19.04 5.77 11.08
C LEU A 393 19.88 5.16 12.20
N ARG A 394 20.87 5.92 12.67
CA ARG A 394 21.60 5.57 13.90
C ARG A 394 20.64 5.67 15.10
N ALA A 395 20.59 4.62 15.91
CA ALA A 395 19.80 4.62 17.14
C ALA A 395 20.33 5.67 18.13
N PRO A 396 19.49 6.62 18.59
CA PRO A 396 19.80 7.47 19.74
C PRO A 396 19.87 6.66 21.03
N THR A 397 20.52 7.21 22.05
CA THR A 397 20.52 6.58 23.38
C THR A 397 19.11 6.63 24.01
N PRO A 398 18.78 5.73 24.95
CA PRO A 398 17.50 5.78 25.66
C PRO A 398 17.21 7.13 26.33
N ALA A 399 18.24 7.82 26.83
CA ALA A 399 18.13 9.17 27.40
C ALA A 399 17.75 10.23 26.34
N GLN A 400 18.36 10.14 25.16
CA GLN A 400 18.03 11.03 24.04
C GLN A 400 16.58 10.82 23.57
N VAL A 401 16.13 9.55 23.43
CA VAL A 401 14.74 9.27 23.04
C VAL A 401 13.77 9.72 24.13
N THR A 402 14.09 9.51 25.42
CA THR A 402 13.29 10.01 26.54
C THR A 402 13.08 11.52 26.45
N ARG A 403 14.14 12.27 26.17
CA ARG A 403 14.07 13.73 25.97
C ARG A 403 13.19 14.10 24.77
N MET A 404 13.37 13.45 23.62
CA MET A 404 12.57 13.69 22.42
C MET A 404 11.07 13.44 22.66
N LEU A 405 10.71 12.39 23.42
CA LEU A 405 9.32 12.08 23.75
C LEU A 405 8.70 13.11 24.71
N ARG A 406 9.48 13.67 25.64
CA ARG A 406 9.03 14.77 26.51
C ARG A 406 8.82 16.06 25.70
N GLU A 407 9.78 16.40 24.85
CA GLU A 407 9.66 17.54 23.91
C GLU A 407 8.44 17.39 23.00
N ALA A 408 8.15 16.16 22.55
CA ALA A 408 7.01 15.90 21.68
C ALA A 408 5.67 16.25 22.34
N VAL A 409 5.51 16.02 23.66
CA VAL A 409 4.30 16.42 24.39
C VAL A 409 4.13 17.94 24.34
N VAL A 410 5.19 18.71 24.59
CA VAL A 410 5.18 20.18 24.49
C VAL A 410 4.78 20.63 23.08
N ASN A 411 5.46 20.10 22.07
CA ASN A 411 5.25 20.48 20.67
C ASN A 411 3.85 20.11 20.17
N SER A 412 3.37 18.92 20.55
CA SER A 412 2.05 18.42 20.20
C SER A 412 0.94 19.31 20.75
N ALA A 413 1.10 19.81 21.99
CA ALA A 413 0.18 20.77 22.59
C ALA A 413 0.22 22.12 21.85
N ALA A 414 1.43 22.64 21.56
CA ALA A 414 1.61 23.89 20.83
C ALA A 414 1.03 23.85 19.40
N LYS A 415 1.06 22.68 18.75
CA LYS A 415 0.45 22.44 17.43
C LYS A 415 -1.05 22.12 17.48
N GLY A 416 -1.63 21.98 18.68
CA GLY A 416 -3.04 21.64 18.86
C GLY A 416 -3.40 20.20 18.49
N TYR A 417 -2.43 19.28 18.50
CA TYR A 417 -2.67 17.87 18.18
C TYR A 417 -3.34 17.10 19.33
N HIS A 418 -3.26 17.63 20.56
CA HIS A 418 -4.03 17.17 21.72
C HIS A 418 -4.34 18.36 22.65
N ARG A 419 -5.23 18.17 23.64
CA ARG A 419 -5.53 19.17 24.68
C ARG A 419 -4.97 18.70 26.03
N ARG A 420 -4.24 19.57 26.73
CA ARG A 420 -3.69 19.28 28.06
C ARG A 420 -4.78 19.11 29.11
N GLY A 421 -4.63 18.13 30.01
CA GLY A 421 -5.44 18.00 31.22
C GLY A 421 -6.94 17.70 31.03
N GLY A 422 -7.38 17.31 29.83
CA GLY A 422 -8.80 17.01 29.55
C GLY A 422 -9.09 15.51 29.45
N ARG A 423 -10.06 15.01 30.24
CA ARG A 423 -10.87 13.86 29.81
C ARG A 423 -11.71 14.30 28.63
N ASP A 424 -11.68 13.54 27.53
CA ASP A 424 -12.38 13.83 26.28
C ASP A 424 -13.83 14.29 26.49
N GLY A 425 -14.08 15.59 26.36
CA GLY A 425 -15.39 16.14 26.05
C GLY A 425 -15.60 16.04 24.54
N ARG A 426 -16.59 15.24 24.12
CA ARG A 426 -17.04 15.07 22.73
C ARG A 426 -17.04 16.39 21.93
N GLY A 427 -16.63 16.33 20.67
CA GLY A 427 -17.17 17.22 19.63
C GLY A 427 -16.18 17.73 18.57
N GLY A 428 -15.95 16.91 17.55
CA GLY A 428 -15.36 17.31 16.27
C GLY A 428 -15.43 16.11 15.32
N GLY A 429 -16.52 16.02 14.57
CA GLY A 429 -16.94 14.84 13.81
C GLY A 429 -15.87 14.26 12.87
N GLY A 430 -15.61 12.97 13.06
CA GLY A 430 -14.75 12.13 12.23
C GLY A 430 -14.95 10.70 12.68
N GLY A 431 -16.16 10.18 12.47
CA GLY A 431 -16.53 8.81 12.81
C GLY A 431 -15.79 7.83 11.91
N GLY A 432 -14.58 7.45 12.28
CA GLY A 432 -13.89 6.25 11.80
C GLY A 432 -14.02 5.17 12.86
N ARG A 433 -15.00 4.28 12.71
CA ARG A 433 -15.01 3.01 13.42
C ARG A 433 -13.83 2.18 12.91
N GLY A 434 -12.71 2.21 13.62
CA GLY A 434 -11.78 1.09 13.64
C GLY A 434 -12.40 0.01 14.53
N GLY A 435 -12.76 -1.13 13.94
CA GLY A 435 -13.38 -2.25 14.65
C GLY A 435 -13.68 -3.38 13.68
N GLY A 436 -12.76 -4.34 13.64
CA GLY A 436 -12.77 -5.54 12.81
C GLY A 436 -11.35 -5.94 12.47
#